data_AF-A0A933SDW7-F1
#
_entry.id   AF-A0A933SDW7-F1
#
_cell.length_a   1.000
_cell.length_b   1.000
_cell.length_c   1.000
_cell.angle_alpha   90.00
_cell.angle_beta   90.00
_cell.angle_gamma   90.00
#
_symmetry.space_group_name_H-M   'P 1'
#
loop_
_entity.id
_entity.type
_entity.pdbx_description
1 polymer ?
#
loop_
_entity_poly.entity_id
_entity_poly.type
_entity_poly.pdbx_seq_one_letter_code
_entity_poly.pdbx_strand_id
1 'polypeptide(L)'
;MAKRERKTYSDAQREEILATAIKDGLTAEDVQKKYGVKPVTYYSWRKKKGIKGPRGRKPASAKAGVVLRSGDLSSQVRAGVQAKVRELLPGIVREEVERYLDSVFGAGGGGGAKPRKKVAKKKK
;
A
#
# COMPACT_ATOMS: atom_id res chain seq x y z
N MET A 1 38.11 36.73 21.23
CA MET A 1 36.92 36.00 20.73
C MET A 1 35.89 35.89 21.84
N ALA A 2 34.71 36.48 21.71
CA ALA A 2 33.67 36.41 22.75
C ALA A 2 33.08 34.99 22.85
N LYS A 3 33.10 34.42 24.05
CA LYS A 3 32.58 33.07 24.34
C LYS A 3 31.06 33.13 24.35
N ARG A 4 30.40 32.51 23.37
CA ARG A 4 28.92 32.45 23.31
C ARG A 4 28.39 31.71 24.54
N GLU A 5 27.43 32.30 25.24
CA GLU A 5 26.68 31.63 26.30
C GLU A 5 25.99 30.39 25.75
N ARG A 6 26.16 29.26 26.45
CA ARG A 6 25.54 27.99 26.07
C ARG A 6 24.17 27.92 26.72
N LYS A 7 23.11 27.88 25.91
CA LYS A 7 21.78 27.52 26.40
C LYS A 7 21.79 26.06 26.86
N THR A 8 21.49 25.84 28.12
CA THR A 8 21.30 24.52 28.70
C THR A 8 19.80 24.25 28.76
N TYR A 9 19.37 23.18 28.10
CA TYR A 9 17.98 22.71 28.17
C TYR A 9 17.87 21.68 29.28
N SER A 10 16.87 21.82 30.17
CA SER A 10 16.54 20.78 31.16
C SER A 10 15.95 19.55 30.48
N ASP A 11 15.95 18.40 31.16
CA ASP A 11 15.42 17.17 30.55
C ASP A 11 13.92 17.27 30.24
N ALA A 12 13.13 17.93 31.09
CA ALA A 12 11.71 18.21 30.84
C ALA A 12 11.50 19.03 29.54
N GLN A 13 12.30 20.08 29.34
CA GLN A 13 12.21 20.91 28.13
C GLN A 13 12.59 20.12 26.87
N ARG A 14 13.57 19.22 26.95
CA ARG A 14 13.97 18.36 25.82
C ARG A 14 12.84 17.45 25.41
N GLU A 15 12.14 16.88 26.38
CA GLU A 15 11.01 15.97 26.13
C GLU A 15 9.82 16.69 25.52
N GLU A 16 9.49 17.88 26.02
CA GLU A 16 8.43 18.71 25.46
C GLU A 16 8.71 19.04 23.99
N ILE A 17 9.93 19.52 23.67
CA ILE A 17 10.32 19.84 22.29
C ILE A 17 10.30 18.60 21.38
N LEU A 18 10.66 17.43 21.91
CA LEU A 18 10.57 16.18 21.14
C LEU A 18 9.12 15.77 20.91
N ALA A 19 8.26 15.88 21.92
CA ALA A 19 6.84 15.54 21.81
C ALA A 19 6.12 16.46 20.81
N THR A 20 6.37 17.76 20.86
CA THR A 20 5.81 18.72 19.89
C THR A 20 6.34 18.46 18.49
N ALA A 21 7.64 18.19 18.34
CA ALA A 21 8.22 17.89 17.04
C ALA A 21 7.64 16.61 16.41
N ILE A 22 7.32 15.59 17.21
CA ILE A 22 6.68 14.36 16.72
C ILE A 22 5.22 14.61 16.35
N LYS A 23 4.47 15.33 17.22
CA LYS A 23 3.05 15.65 17.00
C LYS A 23 2.82 16.45 15.72
N ASP A 24 3.66 17.47 15.50
CA ASP A 24 3.52 18.39 14.38
C ASP A 24 4.33 17.93 13.15
N GLY A 25 5.09 16.83 13.24
CA GLY A 25 5.94 16.33 12.15
C GLY A 25 7.09 17.27 11.78
N LEU A 26 7.60 18.06 12.73
CA LEU A 26 8.62 19.09 12.47
C LEU A 26 9.98 18.49 12.13
N THR A 27 10.66 19.09 11.16
CA THR A 27 12.04 18.73 10.82
C THR A 27 13.02 19.36 11.80
N ALA A 28 14.27 18.89 11.82
CA ALA A 28 15.31 19.45 12.69
C ALA A 28 15.60 20.93 12.40
N GLU A 29 15.38 21.39 11.15
CA GLU A 29 15.52 22.80 10.76
C GLU A 29 14.38 23.65 11.31
N ASP A 30 13.16 23.10 11.33
CA ASP A 30 12.00 23.80 11.91
C ASP A 30 12.13 23.89 13.43
N VAL A 31 12.62 22.83 14.08
CA VAL A 31 12.92 22.83 15.51
C VAL A 31 14.03 23.86 15.83
N GLN A 32 15.02 24.01 14.96
CA GLN A 32 16.03 25.06 15.10
C GLN A 32 15.42 26.46 15.00
N LYS A 33 14.54 26.70 14.02
CA LYS A 33 13.89 28.01 13.84
C LYS A 33 12.97 28.35 15.00
N LYS A 34 12.17 27.39 15.50
CA LYS A 34 11.20 27.62 16.58
C LYS A 34 11.84 27.67 17.97
N TYR A 35 12.74 26.75 18.28
CA TYR A 35 13.26 26.56 19.63
C TYR A 35 14.74 26.92 19.80
N GLY A 36 15.43 27.31 18.71
CA GLY A 36 16.86 27.63 18.72
C GLY A 36 17.77 26.42 18.94
N VAL A 37 17.22 25.21 18.91
CA VAL A 37 17.99 23.98 19.14
C VAL A 37 18.73 23.62 17.87
N LYS A 38 20.06 23.46 17.94
CA LYS A 38 20.85 23.03 16.78
C LYS A 38 20.39 21.63 16.30
N PRO A 39 20.34 21.37 14.98
CA PRO A 39 19.92 20.09 14.44
C PRO A 39 20.69 18.90 15.04
N VAL A 40 22.01 19.04 15.21
CA VAL A 40 22.88 18.02 15.82
C VAL A 40 22.45 17.68 17.26
N THR A 41 22.07 18.69 18.04
CA THR A 41 21.58 18.53 19.41
C THR A 41 20.24 17.80 19.41
N TYR A 42 19.31 18.20 18.54
CA TYR A 42 18.02 17.53 18.37
C TYR A 42 18.18 16.05 17.98
N TYR A 43 19.05 15.74 17.00
CA TYR A 43 19.35 14.36 16.63
C TYR A 43 19.95 13.56 17.78
N SER A 44 20.78 14.17 18.63
CA SER A 44 21.35 13.50 19.80
C SER A 44 20.28 13.13 20.84
N TRP A 45 19.30 14.00 21.09
CA TRP A 45 18.18 13.74 22.00
C TRP A 45 17.25 12.67 21.43
N ARG A 46 16.93 12.77 20.14
CA ARG A 46 16.10 11.80 19.42
C ARG A 46 16.75 10.40 19.41
N LYS A 47 18.07 10.34 19.24
CA LYS A 47 18.88 9.11 19.33
C LYS A 47 18.86 8.50 20.73
N LYS A 48 18.96 9.31 21.78
CA LYS A 48 18.88 8.85 23.18
C LYS A 48 17.50 8.27 23.53
N LYS A 49 16.43 8.82 22.98
CA LYS A 49 15.06 8.28 23.12
C LYS A 49 14.79 7.01 22.29
N GLY A 50 15.81 6.42 21.67
CA GLY A 50 15.68 5.13 20.98
C GLY A 50 14.95 5.21 19.64
N ILE A 51 14.67 6.41 19.11
CA ILE A 51 14.08 6.63 17.78
C ILE A 51 15.19 6.35 16.74
N LYS A 52 15.50 5.07 16.55
CA LYS A 52 16.46 4.58 15.58
C LYS A 52 15.87 4.75 14.18
N GLY A 53 16.30 5.79 13.48
CA GLY A 53 16.44 5.69 12.02
C GLY A 53 17.53 4.66 11.71
N PRO A 54 17.37 3.81 10.67
CA PRO A 54 18.41 2.89 10.24
C PRO A 54 19.73 3.65 10.06
N ARG A 55 20.75 3.23 10.81
CA ARG A 55 22.08 3.81 10.69
C ARG A 55 22.60 3.52 9.28
N GLY A 56 23.01 4.56 8.55
CA GLY A 56 24.06 4.40 7.53
C GLY A 56 23.71 4.68 6.05
N ARG A 57 22.56 5.24 5.69
CA ARG A 57 22.39 5.77 4.32
C ARG A 57 22.52 7.29 4.31
N LYS A 58 23.59 7.80 3.68
CA LYS A 58 23.68 9.19 3.20
C LYS A 58 22.38 9.55 2.46
N PRO A 59 21.86 10.78 2.62
CA PRO A 59 20.63 11.19 1.96
C PRO A 59 20.94 11.40 0.47
N ALA A 60 20.69 10.38 -0.34
CA ALA A 60 20.33 10.65 -1.72
C ALA A 60 18.94 11.29 -1.66
N SER A 61 18.91 12.61 -1.83
CA SER A 61 17.84 13.38 -2.44
C SER A 61 16.38 12.95 -2.19
N ALA A 62 15.60 13.94 -1.77
CA ALA A 62 14.16 14.08 -2.00
C ALA A 62 13.22 13.62 -0.88
N LYS A 63 12.65 14.65 -0.25
CA LYS A 63 11.26 14.76 0.21
C LYS A 63 10.78 13.70 1.21
N ALA A 64 10.77 14.12 2.48
CA ALA A 64 9.68 13.76 3.39
C ALA A 64 8.36 14.32 2.81
N GLY A 65 7.76 13.55 1.93
CA GLY A 65 6.39 13.70 1.45
C GLY A 65 5.92 12.30 1.16
N VAL A 66 5.20 11.71 2.11
CA VAL A 66 4.36 10.51 1.95
C VAL A 66 4.92 9.52 0.91
N VAL A 67 6.02 8.84 1.22
CA VAL A 67 6.32 7.59 0.53
C VAL A 67 5.56 6.50 1.29
N LEU A 68 4.23 6.46 1.07
CA LEU A 68 3.60 5.15 1.01
C LEU A 68 4.44 4.37 0.01
N ARG A 69 5.15 3.37 0.50
CA ARG A 69 6.09 2.57 -0.27
C ARG A 69 5.33 2.10 -1.51
N SER A 70 5.77 2.45 -2.70
CA SER A 70 5.18 1.92 -3.95
C SER A 70 5.10 0.38 -3.95
N GLY A 71 5.98 -0.28 -3.18
CA GLY A 71 5.91 -1.71 -2.88
C GLY A 71 4.67 -2.15 -2.09
N ASP A 72 4.20 -1.34 -1.15
CA ASP A 72 3.02 -1.61 -0.31
C ASP A 72 1.73 -1.52 -1.13
N LEU A 73 1.58 -0.47 -1.96
CA LEU A 73 0.45 -0.34 -2.88
C LEU A 73 0.43 -1.47 -3.93
N SER A 74 1.59 -1.80 -4.52
CA SER A 74 1.67 -2.92 -5.47
C SER A 74 1.36 -4.28 -4.84
N SER A 75 1.70 -4.46 -3.56
CA SER A 75 1.39 -5.66 -2.79
C SER A 75 -0.11 -5.73 -2.47
N GLN A 76 -0.73 -4.61 -2.11
CA GLN A 76 -2.16 -4.51 -1.84
C GLN A 76 -2.99 -4.76 -3.11
N VAL A 77 -2.60 -4.19 -4.25
CA VAL A 77 -3.25 -4.46 -5.55
C VAL A 77 -3.12 -5.93 -5.93
N ARG A 78 -1.91 -6.51 -5.79
CA ARG A 78 -1.70 -7.95 -6.07
C ARG A 78 -2.55 -8.84 -5.17
N ALA A 79 -2.67 -8.53 -3.88
CA ALA A 79 -3.49 -9.27 -2.95
C ALA A 79 -4.98 -9.21 -3.32
N GLY A 80 -5.48 -8.03 -3.69
CA GLY A 80 -6.86 -7.85 -4.16
C GLY A 80 -7.15 -8.64 -5.45
N VAL A 81 -6.24 -8.58 -6.43
CA VAL A 81 -6.36 -9.35 -7.68
C VAL A 81 -6.37 -10.86 -7.38
N GLN A 82 -5.46 -11.34 -6.53
CA GLN A 82 -5.42 -12.77 -6.14
C GLN A 82 -6.70 -13.23 -5.43
N ALA A 83 -7.28 -12.41 -4.57
CA ALA A 83 -8.55 -12.72 -3.91
C ALA A 83 -9.69 -12.87 -4.93
N LYS A 84 -9.79 -11.93 -5.89
CA LYS A 84 -10.83 -12.00 -6.92
C LYS A 84 -10.64 -13.19 -7.87
N VAL A 85 -9.40 -13.50 -8.23
CA VAL A 85 -9.07 -14.68 -9.04
C VAL A 85 -9.48 -15.96 -8.31
N ARG A 86 -9.21 -16.09 -7.01
CA ARG A 86 -9.64 -17.26 -6.21
C ARG A 86 -11.16 -17.42 -6.13
N GLU A 87 -11.89 -16.32 -6.11
CA GLU A 87 -13.36 -16.31 -6.10
C GLU A 87 -13.94 -16.77 -7.45
N LEU A 88 -13.39 -16.29 -8.56
CA LEU A 88 -13.94 -16.52 -9.90
C LEU A 88 -13.50 -17.85 -10.53
N LEU A 89 -12.27 -18.31 -10.24
CA LEU A 89 -11.69 -19.51 -10.87
C LEU A 89 -12.55 -20.77 -10.73
N PRO A 90 -13.15 -21.10 -9.57
CA PRO A 90 -13.95 -22.32 -9.45
C PRO A 90 -15.18 -22.36 -10.37
N GLY A 91 -15.79 -21.20 -10.66
CA GLY A 91 -16.93 -21.13 -11.58
C GLY A 91 -16.51 -21.37 -13.03
N ILE A 92 -15.47 -20.66 -13.47
CA ILE A 92 -14.94 -20.78 -14.84
C ILE A 92 -14.44 -22.19 -15.11
N VAL A 93 -13.72 -22.80 -14.16
CA VAL A 93 -13.23 -24.18 -14.32
C VAL A 93 -14.39 -25.17 -14.43
N ARG A 94 -15.47 -24.99 -13.66
CA ARG A 94 -16.66 -25.85 -13.77
C ARG A 94 -17.33 -25.72 -15.13
N GLU A 95 -17.52 -24.49 -15.63
CA GLU A 95 -18.11 -24.26 -16.95
C GLU A 95 -17.28 -24.86 -18.10
N GLU A 96 -15.94 -24.71 -18.05
CA GLU A 96 -15.05 -25.31 -19.06
C GLU A 96 -15.03 -26.84 -18.97
N VAL A 97 -15.05 -27.39 -17.76
CA VAL A 97 -15.15 -28.85 -17.56
C VAL A 97 -16.51 -29.37 -18.06
N GLU A 98 -17.61 -28.69 -17.76
CA GLU A 98 -18.95 -29.06 -18.25
C GLU A 98 -19.01 -29.00 -19.78
N ARG A 99 -18.49 -27.94 -20.42
CA ARG A 99 -18.38 -27.87 -21.87
C ARG A 99 -17.51 -28.97 -22.46
N TYR A 100 -16.39 -29.29 -21.81
CA TYR A 100 -15.53 -30.39 -22.23
C TYR A 100 -16.27 -31.72 -22.12
N LEU A 101 -16.95 -31.97 -21.01
CA LEU A 101 -17.76 -33.17 -20.79
C LEU A 101 -18.92 -33.26 -21.79
N ASP A 102 -19.62 -32.17 -22.08
CA ASP A 102 -20.67 -32.12 -23.12
C ASP A 102 -20.10 -32.35 -24.52
N SER A 103 -18.89 -31.85 -24.82
CA SER A 103 -18.25 -32.11 -26.11
C SER A 103 -17.80 -33.57 -26.27
N VAL A 104 -17.32 -34.19 -25.19
CA VAL A 104 -16.79 -35.55 -25.19
C VAL A 104 -17.91 -36.59 -25.07
N PHE A 105 -18.96 -36.30 -24.30
CA PHE A 105 -20.03 -37.24 -23.97
C PHE A 105 -21.41 -36.83 -24.55
N GLY A 106 -21.66 -35.56 -24.83
CA GLY A 106 -22.93 -35.04 -25.36
C GLY A 106 -23.18 -35.32 -26.84
N ALA A 107 -22.16 -35.73 -27.60
CA ALA A 107 -22.33 -36.22 -28.97
C ALA A 107 -22.83 -37.69 -29.04
N GLY A 108 -22.91 -38.39 -27.90
CA GLY A 108 -23.12 -39.85 -27.85
C GLY A 108 -24.44 -40.34 -27.25
N GLY A 109 -25.31 -39.48 -26.73
CA GLY A 109 -26.47 -39.94 -25.96
C GLY A 109 -27.73 -39.09 -26.12
N GLY A 110 -28.59 -39.45 -27.08
CA GLY A 110 -29.99 -39.03 -27.05
C GLY A 110 -30.50 -38.42 -28.35
N GLY A 111 -30.97 -39.28 -29.27
CA GLY A 111 -31.84 -38.87 -30.36
C GLY A 111 -33.15 -38.29 -29.81
N GLY A 112 -33.24 -36.96 -29.76
CA GLY A 112 -34.42 -36.23 -29.26
C GLY A 112 -34.88 -35.16 -30.25
N ALA A 113 -35.88 -35.54 -31.05
CA ALA A 113 -36.87 -34.68 -31.71
C ALA A 113 -36.41 -33.36 -32.38
N LYS A 114 -36.28 -33.37 -33.71
CA LYS A 114 -36.36 -32.14 -34.53
C LYS A 114 -37.76 -31.53 -34.44
N PRO A 115 -37.92 -30.22 -34.10
CA PRO A 115 -39.21 -29.57 -34.25
C PRO A 115 -39.50 -29.38 -35.75
N ARG A 116 -40.59 -30.00 -36.22
CA ARG A 116 -41.07 -29.83 -37.60
C ARG A 116 -41.57 -28.38 -37.76
N LYS A 117 -40.87 -27.58 -38.59
CA LYS A 117 -41.31 -26.24 -39.03
C LYS A 117 -42.74 -26.34 -39.58
N LYS A 118 -43.70 -25.65 -38.97
CA LYS A 118 -45.01 -25.43 -39.61
C LYS A 118 -44.84 -24.40 -40.72
N VAL A 119 -45.09 -24.84 -41.95
CA VAL A 119 -45.13 -23.98 -43.14
C VAL A 119 -46.39 -23.13 -43.05
N ALA A 120 -46.24 -21.82 -42.84
CA ALA A 120 -47.34 -20.87 -42.99
C ALA A 120 -47.67 -20.74 -44.49
N LYS A 121 -48.87 -21.19 -44.88
CA LYS A 121 -49.42 -20.99 -46.23
C LYS A 121 -49.59 -19.49 -46.48
N LYS A 122 -48.87 -18.96 -47.46
CA LYS A 122 -49.12 -17.66 -48.10
C LYS A 122 -49.98 -17.90 -49.34
N LYS A 123 -51.10 -17.17 -49.46
CA LYS A 123 -51.79 -16.75 -50.71
C LYS A 123 -53.21 -16.29 -50.34
N LYS A 124 -53.83 -15.33 -51.02
CA LYS A 124 -53.45 -14.16 -51.84
C LYS A 124 -54.79 -13.43 -52.00
#